data_AF-A0A257ZWR7-F1
#
_entry.id   AF-A0A257ZWR7-F1
#
_cell.length_a   1.000
_cell.length_b   1.000
_cell.length_c   1.000
_cell.angle_alpha   90.00
_cell.angle_beta   90.00
_cell.angle_gamma   90.00
#
_symmetry.space_group_name_H-M   'P 1'
#
loop_
_entity.id
_entity.type
_entity.pdbx_description
1 polymer ?
#
loop_
_entity_poly.entity_id
_entity_poly.type
_entity_poly.pdbx_seq_one_letter_code
_entity_poly.pdbx_strand_id
1 'polypeptide(L)'
;MRGPKGQVYTDNREQYGQDLGYSDVLAPCRVDNRGWFADSFQDAVIRGSVTRIRGARFTLYVPVTGCSGWDGTNHYLADAERVPRGSDEETHAEAIADAAATADRCAELEAEQARDHDIKYRAEQEIETEREAIQQARAAVHALAAELRDTPALPPTICSTITEAIKTWREQTRSSVARIRALNDNPYLIEE
;
A
#
# COMPACT_ATOMS: atom_id res chain seq x y z
N MET A 1 14.46 -3.15 -12.74
CA MET A 1 14.67 -4.35 -11.88
C MET A 1 13.71 -5.46 -12.35
N ARG A 2 14.03 -6.76 -12.21
CA ARG A 2 13.07 -7.85 -12.57
C ARG A 2 12.24 -8.25 -11.36
N GLY A 3 10.93 -8.26 -11.49
CA GLY A 3 9.98 -8.69 -10.47
C GLY A 3 9.69 -10.21 -10.51
N PRO A 4 8.95 -10.72 -9.51
CA PRO A 4 8.77 -12.15 -9.26
C PRO A 4 8.00 -12.92 -10.36
N LYS A 5 7.30 -12.23 -11.26
CA LYS A 5 6.49 -12.84 -12.34
C LYS A 5 6.90 -12.40 -13.76
N GLY A 6 8.17 -12.09 -13.97
CA GLY A 6 8.64 -11.57 -15.27
C GLY A 6 8.26 -10.10 -15.52
N GLN A 7 7.86 -9.39 -14.46
CA GLN A 7 7.66 -7.96 -14.46
C GLN A 7 9.01 -7.23 -14.61
N VAL A 8 9.01 -6.09 -15.29
CA VAL A 8 10.17 -5.20 -15.34
C VAL A 8 9.75 -3.82 -14.86
N TYR A 9 10.41 -3.36 -13.79
CA TYR A 9 10.27 -2.01 -13.26
C TYR A 9 11.06 -1.03 -14.11
N THR A 10 10.40 0.04 -14.54
CA THR A 10 10.94 1.15 -15.35
C THR A 10 10.53 2.49 -14.77
N ASP A 11 11.27 3.54 -15.13
CA ASP A 11 10.95 4.91 -14.68
C ASP A 11 9.82 5.54 -15.52
N ASN A 12 9.61 5.06 -16.75
CA ASN A 12 8.52 5.50 -17.63
C ASN A 12 7.95 4.34 -18.49
N ARG A 13 6.77 4.57 -19.07
CA ARG A 13 6.05 3.62 -19.96
C ARG A 13 6.71 3.43 -21.32
N GLU A 14 7.45 4.45 -21.77
CA GLU A 14 8.06 4.49 -23.09
C GLU A 14 9.47 3.89 -23.13
N GLN A 15 9.99 3.41 -21.99
CA GLN A 15 11.40 3.01 -21.86
C GLN A 15 11.78 1.88 -22.82
N TYR A 16 10.84 0.96 -23.08
CA TYR A 16 11.07 -0.20 -23.95
C TYR A 16 10.34 -0.15 -25.28
N GLY A 17 9.47 0.83 -25.50
CA GLY A 17 8.57 0.84 -26.64
C GLY A 17 7.70 2.08 -26.69
N GLN A 18 6.70 2.03 -27.56
CA GLN A 18 5.74 3.11 -27.68
C GLN A 18 4.53 2.86 -26.77
N ASP A 19 4.24 3.79 -25.86
CA ASP A 19 2.98 3.78 -25.13
C ASP A 19 1.82 3.99 -26.11
N LEU A 20 0.84 3.09 -26.08
CA LEU A 20 -0.38 3.18 -26.89
C LEU A 20 -1.53 3.87 -26.15
N GLY A 21 -1.40 4.07 -24.84
CA GLY A 21 -2.41 4.69 -23.99
C GLY A 21 -3.02 3.73 -22.97
N TYR A 22 -4.06 4.21 -22.29
CA TYR A 22 -4.70 3.52 -21.18
C TYR A 22 -5.68 2.44 -21.61
N SER A 23 -5.82 1.41 -20.77
CA SER A 23 -6.67 0.24 -21.03
C SER A 23 -8.13 0.60 -21.32
N ASP A 24 -8.70 1.56 -20.59
CA ASP A 24 -10.09 2.02 -20.75
C ASP A 24 -10.36 2.69 -22.10
N VAL A 25 -9.33 3.29 -22.69
CA VAL A 25 -9.41 3.91 -24.03
C VAL A 25 -9.19 2.87 -25.13
N LEU A 26 -8.28 1.93 -24.90
CA LEU A 26 -7.90 0.91 -25.87
C LEU A 26 -8.92 -0.23 -25.99
N ALA A 27 -9.64 -0.54 -24.92
CA ALA A 27 -10.61 -1.63 -24.87
C ALA A 27 -11.91 -1.24 -24.12
N PRO A 28 -12.66 -0.21 -24.57
CA PRO A 28 -13.80 0.35 -23.84
C PRO A 28 -14.98 -0.61 -23.66
N CYS A 29 -15.05 -1.69 -24.45
CA CYS A 29 -16.06 -2.74 -24.29
C CYS A 29 -15.63 -3.87 -23.34
N ARG A 30 -14.37 -3.89 -22.90
CA ARG A 30 -13.79 -4.94 -22.04
C ARG A 30 -13.31 -4.41 -20.70
N VAL A 31 -13.00 -3.12 -20.62
CA VAL A 31 -12.54 -2.42 -19.43
C VAL A 31 -13.51 -1.29 -19.14
N ASP A 32 -14.21 -1.38 -18.01
CA ASP A 32 -15.28 -0.48 -17.61
C ASP A 32 -14.88 0.52 -16.50
N ASN A 33 -13.68 0.36 -15.95
CA ASN A 33 -13.11 1.24 -14.94
C ASN A 33 -12.01 2.14 -15.54
N ARG A 34 -11.65 3.22 -14.83
CA ARG A 34 -10.59 4.15 -15.25
C ARG A 34 -9.32 4.01 -14.41
N GLY A 35 -9.16 2.88 -13.72
CA GLY A 35 -8.13 2.67 -12.73
C GLY A 35 -8.69 2.31 -11.35
N TRP A 36 -7.76 1.92 -10.48
CA TRP A 36 -8.03 1.33 -9.18
C TRP A 36 -7.33 2.12 -8.08
N PHE A 37 -8.05 2.45 -7.01
CA PHE A 37 -7.48 3.20 -5.88
C PHE A 37 -6.47 2.35 -5.12
N ALA A 38 -5.26 2.87 -4.93
CA ALA A 38 -4.15 2.15 -4.32
C ALA A 38 -4.07 2.30 -2.80
N ASP A 39 -4.78 3.26 -2.23
CA ASP A 39 -4.76 3.57 -0.81
C ASP A 39 -6.18 3.75 -0.26
N SER A 40 -6.27 3.83 1.07
CA SER A 40 -7.52 4.03 1.80
C SER A 40 -8.11 5.43 1.60
N PHE A 41 -7.29 6.40 1.20
CA PHE A 41 -7.65 7.82 1.05
C PHE A 41 -8.13 8.18 -0.37
N GLN A 42 -8.01 7.24 -1.31
CA GLN A 42 -8.32 7.38 -2.72
C GLN A 42 -7.48 8.43 -3.46
N ASP A 43 -6.28 8.72 -2.97
CA ASP A 43 -5.40 9.75 -3.52
C ASP A 43 -4.47 9.20 -4.62
N ALA A 44 -4.05 7.93 -4.50
CA ALA A 44 -3.29 7.22 -5.51
C ALA A 44 -4.17 6.29 -6.37
N VAL A 45 -4.00 6.35 -7.69
CA VAL A 45 -4.73 5.52 -8.65
C VAL A 45 -3.74 4.75 -9.52
N ILE A 46 -3.86 3.43 -9.54
CA ILE A 46 -3.13 2.56 -10.48
C ILE A 46 -3.97 2.38 -11.73
N ARG A 47 -3.37 2.64 -12.90
CA ARG A 47 -4.02 2.49 -14.21
C ARG A 47 -3.24 1.54 -15.11
N GLY A 48 -3.98 0.70 -15.81
CA GLY A 48 -3.48 -0.13 -16.89
C GLY A 48 -3.24 0.68 -18.18
N SER A 49 -2.21 0.31 -18.92
CA SER A 49 -1.81 0.85 -20.22
C SER A 49 -1.12 -0.24 -21.05
N VAL A 50 -0.90 0.02 -22.34
CA VAL A 50 -0.27 -0.95 -23.23
C VAL A 50 0.95 -0.34 -23.91
N THR A 51 2.12 -0.97 -23.75
CA THR A 51 3.34 -0.58 -24.46
C THR A 51 3.62 -1.52 -25.63
N ARG A 52 3.82 -0.94 -26.81
CA ARG A 52 4.18 -1.66 -28.03
C ARG A 52 5.69 -1.73 -28.21
N ILE A 53 6.21 -2.95 -28.28
CA ILE A 53 7.63 -3.23 -28.57
C ILE A 53 7.73 -3.89 -29.95
N ARG A 54 8.43 -3.25 -30.89
CA ARG A 54 8.65 -3.80 -32.23
C ARG A 54 9.93 -4.63 -32.28
N GLY A 55 9.79 -5.90 -32.63
CA GLY A 55 10.91 -6.79 -32.95
C GLY A 55 11.07 -7.00 -34.46
N ALA A 56 12.17 -7.64 -34.86
CA ALA A 56 12.43 -7.93 -36.28
C ALA A 56 11.40 -8.89 -36.90
N ARG A 57 10.84 -9.81 -36.10
CA ARG A 57 9.95 -10.91 -36.54
C ARG A 57 8.53 -10.84 -35.97
N PHE A 58 8.30 -10.01 -34.96
CA PHE A 58 7.02 -9.90 -34.27
C PHE A 58 6.92 -8.55 -33.56
N THR A 59 5.71 -8.18 -33.18
CA THR A 59 5.40 -7.07 -32.29
C THR A 59 4.88 -7.65 -30.97
N LEU A 60 5.32 -7.09 -29.84
CA LEU A 60 4.76 -7.38 -28.53
C LEU A 60 3.87 -6.23 -28.08
N TYR A 61 2.72 -6.56 -27.52
CA TYR A 61 1.84 -5.65 -26.79
C TYR A 61 1.91 -6.04 -25.32
N VAL A 62 2.65 -5.23 -24.57
CA VAL A 62 2.98 -5.51 -23.18
C VAL A 62 1.98 -4.80 -22.30
N PRO A 63 1.27 -5.51 -21.40
CA PRO A 63 0.49 -4.90 -20.35
C PRO A 63 1.40 -4.11 -19.42
N VAL A 64 1.01 -2.88 -19.07
CA VAL A 64 1.78 -1.99 -18.21
C VAL A 64 0.88 -1.37 -17.17
N THR A 65 1.31 -1.34 -15.91
CA THR A 65 0.64 -0.56 -14.85
C THR A 65 1.51 0.63 -14.46
N GLY A 66 0.87 1.71 -14.05
CA GLY A 66 1.52 2.85 -13.42
C GLY A 66 0.59 3.52 -12.41
N CYS A 67 1.17 4.18 -11.43
CA CYS A 67 0.42 4.86 -10.36
C CYS A 67 0.53 6.38 -10.47
N SER A 68 -0.50 7.10 -10.04
CA SER A 68 -0.44 8.57 -9.88
C SER A 68 0.30 9.02 -8.62
N GLY A 69 0.40 8.14 -7.60
CA GLY A 69 0.98 8.46 -6.29
C GLY A 69 2.48 8.24 -6.17
N TRP A 70 3.10 7.54 -7.13
CA TRP A 70 4.55 7.30 -7.15
C TRP A 70 5.06 7.12 -8.57
N ASP A 71 6.35 7.41 -8.76
CA ASP A 71 7.01 7.28 -10.05
C ASP A 71 7.27 5.81 -10.43
N GLY A 72 7.31 5.58 -11.74
CA GLY A 72 7.65 4.30 -12.33
C GLY A 72 6.46 3.47 -12.79
N THR A 73 6.76 2.45 -13.59
CA THR A 73 5.78 1.55 -14.19
C THR A 73 6.24 0.11 -14.22
N ASN A 74 5.28 -0.82 -14.19
CA ASN A 74 5.56 -2.26 -14.24
C ASN A 74 5.19 -2.81 -15.60
N HIS A 75 6.16 -3.36 -16.32
CA HIS A 75 5.96 -3.99 -17.62
C HIS A 75 5.84 -5.50 -17.47
N TYR A 76 4.70 -6.07 -17.86
CA TYR A 76 4.36 -7.48 -17.71
C TYR A 76 4.77 -8.31 -18.92
N LEU A 77 6.08 -8.51 -19.12
CA LEU A 77 6.60 -9.17 -20.32
C LEU A 77 6.17 -10.64 -20.48
N ALA A 78 5.88 -11.32 -19.37
CA ALA A 78 5.40 -12.71 -19.38
C ALA A 78 3.96 -12.82 -19.93
N ASP A 79 3.17 -11.77 -19.77
CA ASP A 79 1.77 -11.68 -20.19
C ASP A 79 1.60 -10.86 -21.48
N ALA A 80 2.70 -10.66 -22.23
CA ALA A 80 2.69 -9.86 -23.44
C ALA A 80 2.08 -10.62 -24.62
N GLU A 81 1.18 -9.95 -25.34
CA GLU A 81 0.60 -10.50 -26.56
C GLU A 81 1.58 -10.38 -27.73
N ARG A 82 1.80 -11.50 -28.43
CA ARG A 82 2.78 -11.59 -29.51
C ARG A 82 2.11 -11.73 -30.86
N VAL A 83 2.26 -10.71 -31.69
CA VAL A 83 1.72 -10.70 -33.05
C VAL A 83 2.86 -10.85 -34.08
N PRO A 84 2.83 -11.87 -34.96
CA PRO A 84 3.80 -12.02 -36.04
C PRO A 84 3.89 -10.80 -36.96
N ARG A 85 5.06 -10.56 -37.55
CA ARG A 85 5.22 -9.50 -38.54
C ARG A 85 4.41 -9.83 -39.81
N GLY A 86 3.63 -8.87 -40.28
CA GLY A 86 2.82 -9.01 -41.50
C GLY A 86 1.40 -9.52 -41.25
N SER A 87 1.01 -9.71 -39.99
CA SER A 87 -0.40 -9.88 -39.59
C SER A 87 -1.24 -8.66 -39.98
N ASP A 88 -2.54 -8.87 -40.10
CA ASP A 88 -3.51 -7.82 -40.42
C ASP A 88 -3.79 -6.88 -39.23
N GLU A 89 -4.45 -5.76 -39.53
CA GLU A 89 -4.81 -4.76 -38.53
C GLU A 89 -5.77 -5.29 -37.47
N GLU A 90 -6.64 -6.25 -37.84
CA GLU A 90 -7.59 -6.88 -36.92
C GLU A 90 -6.86 -7.70 -35.84
N THR A 91 -5.89 -8.54 -36.22
CA THR A 91 -5.05 -9.28 -35.27
C THR A 91 -4.30 -8.34 -34.33
N HIS A 92 -3.80 -7.22 -34.87
CA HIS A 92 -3.11 -6.21 -34.06
C HIS A 92 -4.06 -5.51 -33.08
N ALA A 93 -5.29 -5.20 -33.49
CA ALA A 93 -6.31 -4.59 -32.64
C ALA A 93 -6.79 -5.52 -31.53
N GLU A 94 -7.00 -6.81 -31.85
CA GLU A 94 -7.38 -7.83 -30.86
C GLU A 94 -6.29 -8.00 -29.78
N ALA A 95 -5.03 -8.12 -30.19
CA ALA A 95 -3.91 -8.22 -29.25
C ALA A 95 -3.74 -6.98 -28.36
N ILE A 96 -4.03 -5.78 -28.89
CA ILE A 96 -4.06 -4.55 -28.08
C ILE A 96 -5.19 -4.64 -27.04
N ALA A 97 -6.37 -5.10 -27.43
CA ALA A 97 -7.53 -5.20 -26.54
C ALA A 97 -7.33 -6.28 -25.45
N ASP A 98 -6.69 -7.40 -25.78
CA ASP A 98 -6.32 -8.45 -24.82
C ASP A 98 -5.25 -7.98 -23.83
N ALA A 99 -4.21 -7.30 -24.33
CA ALA A 99 -3.19 -6.70 -23.49
C ALA A 99 -3.76 -5.61 -22.56
N ALA A 100 -4.71 -4.80 -23.07
CA ALA A 100 -5.39 -3.77 -22.29
C ALA A 100 -6.22 -4.37 -21.14
N ALA A 101 -7.02 -5.41 -21.42
CA ALA A 101 -7.79 -6.12 -20.38
C ALA A 101 -6.88 -6.80 -19.36
N THR A 102 -5.73 -7.32 -19.78
CA THR A 102 -4.73 -7.87 -18.86
C THR A 102 -4.08 -6.79 -18.00
N ALA A 103 -3.73 -5.64 -18.58
CA ALA A 103 -3.16 -4.52 -17.83
C ALA A 103 -4.14 -3.99 -16.76
N ASP A 104 -5.44 -4.00 -17.05
CA ASP A 104 -6.47 -3.62 -16.08
C ASP A 104 -6.54 -4.59 -14.89
N ARG A 105 -6.59 -5.91 -15.16
CA ARG A 105 -6.53 -6.92 -14.09
C ARG A 105 -5.24 -6.83 -13.26
N CYS A 106 -4.11 -6.53 -13.90
CA CYS A 106 -2.86 -6.29 -13.19
C CYS A 106 -2.95 -5.06 -12.28
N ALA A 107 -3.57 -3.98 -12.75
CA ALA A 107 -3.78 -2.76 -11.97
C ALA A 107 -4.68 -3.01 -10.76
N GLU A 108 -5.74 -3.80 -10.90
CA GLU A 108 -6.62 -4.22 -9.80
C GLU A 108 -5.83 -4.97 -8.71
N LEU A 109 -5.07 -5.99 -9.10
CA LEU A 109 -4.27 -6.80 -8.18
C LEU A 109 -3.18 -5.99 -7.47
N GLU A 110 -2.53 -5.07 -8.18
CA GLU A 110 -1.56 -4.16 -7.56
C GLU A 110 -2.22 -3.20 -6.57
N ALA A 111 -3.41 -2.69 -6.90
CA ALA A 111 -4.14 -1.79 -6.02
C ALA A 111 -4.60 -2.50 -4.74
N GLU A 112 -5.06 -3.75 -4.84
CA GLU A 112 -5.35 -4.58 -3.67
C GLU A 112 -4.13 -4.78 -2.77
N GLN A 113 -2.98 -5.12 -3.37
CA GLN A 113 -1.73 -5.29 -2.62
C GLN A 113 -1.26 -3.99 -1.97
N ALA A 114 -1.40 -2.86 -2.67
CA ALA A 114 -1.05 -1.55 -2.13
C ALA A 114 -1.93 -1.19 -0.93
N ARG A 115 -3.25 -1.44 -1.01
CA ARG A 115 -4.18 -1.24 0.12
C ARG A 115 -3.84 -2.14 1.31
N ASP A 116 -3.54 -3.42 1.06
CA ASP A 116 -3.11 -4.35 2.11
C ASP A 116 -1.81 -3.91 2.80
N HIS A 117 -0.87 -3.34 2.03
CA HIS A 117 0.37 -2.78 2.58
C HIS A 117 0.11 -1.50 3.37
N ASP A 118 -0.76 -0.60 2.89
CA ASP A 118 -1.15 0.62 3.59
C ASP A 118 -1.76 0.30 4.96
N ILE A 119 -2.71 -0.65 5.02
CA ILE A 119 -3.35 -1.08 6.27
C ILE A 119 -2.32 -1.60 7.27
N LYS A 120 -1.40 -2.47 6.81
CA LYS A 120 -0.33 -3.02 7.67
C LYS A 120 0.61 -1.92 8.16
N TYR A 121 1.01 -1.01 7.28
CA TYR A 121 1.88 0.10 7.63
C TYR A 121 1.24 1.02 8.67
N ARG A 122 -0.04 1.36 8.49
CA ARG A 122 -0.80 2.15 9.46
C ARG A 122 -0.92 1.42 10.81
N ALA A 123 -1.17 0.11 10.80
CA ALA A 123 -1.20 -0.69 12.03
C ALA A 123 0.16 -0.69 12.75
N GLU A 124 1.27 -0.75 12.02
CA GLU A 124 2.62 -0.63 12.59
C GLU A 124 2.87 0.75 13.21
N GLN A 125 2.45 1.84 12.55
CA GLN A 125 2.55 3.20 13.08
C GLN A 125 1.75 3.39 14.38
N GLU A 126 0.54 2.83 14.42
CA GLU A 126 -0.32 2.89 15.60
C GLU A 126 0.30 2.09 16.77
N ILE A 127 0.85 0.91 16.49
CA ILE A 127 1.59 0.11 17.49
C ILE A 127 2.77 0.91 18.07
N GLU A 128 3.49 1.65 17.23
CA GLU A 128 4.62 2.45 17.70
C GLU A 128 4.16 3.63 18.56
N THR A 129 3.07 4.29 18.18
CA THR A 129 2.43 5.34 18.98
C THR A 129 2.00 4.82 20.36
N GLU A 130 1.43 3.62 20.42
CA GLU A 130 1.04 2.98 21.68
C GLU A 130 2.25 2.57 22.53
N ARG A 131 3.38 2.17 21.91
CA ARG A 131 4.64 1.91 22.64
C ARG A 131 5.21 3.18 23.25
N GLU A 132 5.18 4.28 22.52
CA GLU A 132 5.58 5.60 23.03
C GLU A 132 4.70 6.01 24.22
N ALA A 133 3.38 5.82 24.11
CA ALA A 133 2.45 6.10 25.21
C ALA A 133 2.76 5.28 26.47
N ILE A 134 3.06 3.98 26.33
CA ILE A 134 3.50 3.13 27.43
C ILE A 134 4.81 3.63 28.04
N GLN A 135 5.78 4.02 27.22
CA GLN A 135 7.07 4.52 27.68
C GLN A 135 6.90 5.82 28.47
N GLN A 136 6.08 6.76 27.98
CA GLN A 136 5.76 8.01 28.67
C GLN A 136 5.06 7.76 30.00
N ALA A 137 4.06 6.87 30.03
CA ALA A 137 3.36 6.49 31.27
C ALA A 137 4.31 5.88 32.31
N ARG A 138 5.24 5.00 31.88
CA ARG A 138 6.26 4.41 32.76
C ARG A 138 7.24 5.47 33.28
N ALA A 139 7.69 6.38 32.42
CA ALA A 139 8.57 7.47 32.81
C ALA A 139 7.91 8.38 33.86
N ALA A 140 6.62 8.72 33.69
CA ALA A 140 5.86 9.50 34.66
C ALA A 140 5.73 8.79 36.02
N VAL A 141 5.45 7.48 36.02
CA VAL A 141 5.42 6.67 37.26
C VAL A 141 6.78 6.65 37.95
N HIS A 142 7.87 6.49 37.19
CA HIS A 142 9.22 6.47 37.76
C HIS A 142 9.64 7.83 38.32
N ALA A 143 9.33 8.93 37.63
CA ALA A 143 9.57 10.29 38.10
C ALA A 143 8.82 10.55 39.41
N LEU A 144 7.52 10.22 39.45
CA LEU A 144 6.71 10.35 40.66
C LEU A 144 7.24 9.49 41.81
N ALA A 145 7.69 8.26 41.53
CA ALA A 145 8.27 7.39 42.54
C ALA A 145 9.61 7.93 43.10
N ALA A 146 10.40 8.63 42.28
CA ALA A 146 11.61 9.30 42.73
C ALA A 146 11.29 10.51 43.62
N GLU A 147 10.36 11.37 43.20
CA GLU A 147 9.91 12.53 44.00
C GLU A 147 9.33 12.09 45.37
N LEU A 148 8.58 10.98 45.39
CA LEU A 148 8.02 10.41 46.60
C LEU A 148 9.07 9.88 47.57
N ARG A 149 10.22 9.41 47.08
CA ARG A 149 11.30 8.90 47.91
C ARG A 149 11.97 10.02 48.71
N ASP A 150 12.07 11.20 48.11
CA ASP A 150 12.79 12.36 48.67
C ASP A 150 11.86 13.29 49.49
N THR A 151 10.56 12.99 49.54
CA THR A 151 9.56 13.82 50.25
C THR A 151 9.11 13.16 51.55
N PRO A 152 9.53 13.65 52.74
CA PRO A 152 9.07 13.11 54.00
C PRO A 152 7.62 13.54 54.31
N ALA A 153 6.79 12.55 54.69
CA ALA A 153 5.43 12.71 55.22
C ALA A 153 4.46 13.54 54.35
N LEU A 154 3.80 12.88 53.40
CA LEU A 154 2.74 13.48 52.60
C LEU A 154 1.37 13.47 53.32
N PRO A 155 0.58 14.55 53.20
CA PRO A 155 -0.82 14.57 53.63
C PRO A 155 -1.65 13.47 52.95
N PRO A 156 -2.65 12.88 53.63
CA PRO A 156 -3.49 11.81 53.07
C PRO A 156 -4.17 12.16 51.74
N THR A 157 -4.55 13.42 51.56
CA THR A 157 -5.17 13.94 50.33
C THR A 157 -4.22 13.91 49.13
N ILE A 158 -2.92 14.14 49.34
CA ILE A 158 -1.92 14.04 48.28
C ILE A 158 -1.68 12.56 47.93
N CYS A 159 -1.63 11.69 48.94
CA CYS A 159 -1.50 10.24 48.73
C CYS A 159 -2.67 9.65 47.93
N SER A 160 -3.92 10.10 48.15
CA SER A 160 -5.07 9.66 47.35
C SER A 160 -4.94 10.09 45.89
N THR A 161 -4.57 11.35 45.63
CA THR A 161 -4.38 11.87 44.26
C THR A 161 -3.30 11.12 43.50
N ILE A 162 -2.16 10.85 44.15
CA ILE A 162 -1.07 10.05 43.59
C ILE A 162 -1.55 8.63 43.26
N THR A 163 -2.31 8.02 44.16
CA THR A 163 -2.84 6.66 43.96
C THR A 163 -3.78 6.62 42.76
N GLU A 164 -4.64 7.61 42.60
CA GLU A 164 -5.52 7.75 41.44
C GLU A 164 -4.73 7.95 40.15
N ALA A 165 -3.72 8.84 40.14
CA ALA A 165 -2.85 9.04 38.98
C ALA A 165 -2.14 7.75 38.56
N ILE A 166 -1.57 7.01 39.51
CA ILE A 166 -0.92 5.70 39.25
C ILE A 166 -1.92 4.68 38.70
N LYS A 167 -3.15 4.65 39.22
CA LYS A 167 -4.21 3.78 38.67
C LYS A 167 -4.52 4.15 37.22
N THR A 168 -4.68 5.43 36.91
CA THR A 168 -4.93 5.91 35.55
C THR A 168 -3.82 5.52 34.58
N TRP A 169 -2.54 5.72 34.94
CA TRP A 169 -1.43 5.33 34.08
C TRP A 169 -1.33 3.81 33.87
N ARG A 170 -1.67 3.02 34.91
CA ARG A 170 -1.74 1.55 34.79
C ARG A 170 -2.88 1.12 33.88
N GLU A 171 -4.03 1.77 33.97
CA GLU A 171 -5.18 1.52 33.09
C GLU A 171 -4.80 1.83 31.63
N GLN A 172 -4.23 3.01 31.37
CA GLN A 172 -3.72 3.42 30.05
C GLN A 172 -2.73 2.40 29.49
N THR A 173 -1.73 1.99 30.29
CA THR A 173 -0.75 0.97 29.87
C THR A 173 -1.42 -0.35 29.49
N ARG A 174 -2.45 -0.79 30.25
CA ARG A 174 -3.17 -2.03 29.92
C ARG A 174 -3.95 -1.89 28.62
N SER A 175 -4.62 -0.76 28.41
CA SER A 175 -5.35 -0.47 27.18
C SER A 175 -4.41 -0.45 25.97
N SER A 176 -3.26 0.24 26.06
CA SER A 176 -2.24 0.25 25.01
C SER A 176 -1.71 -1.15 24.71
N VAL A 177 -1.41 -1.95 25.74
CA VAL A 177 -0.96 -3.36 25.55
C VAL A 177 -2.04 -4.20 24.87
N ALA A 178 -3.31 -4.01 25.22
CA ALA A 178 -4.43 -4.71 24.59
C ALA A 178 -4.57 -4.30 23.12
N ARG A 179 -4.48 -2.99 22.81
CA ARG A 179 -4.53 -2.46 21.44
C ARG A 179 -3.38 -2.99 20.60
N ILE A 180 -2.15 -2.97 21.11
CA ILE A 180 -0.98 -3.54 20.43
C ILE A 180 -1.19 -5.03 20.13
N ARG A 181 -1.70 -5.82 21.08
CA ARG A 181 -1.99 -7.24 20.82
C ARG A 181 -3.03 -7.41 19.74
N ALA A 182 -4.13 -6.67 19.82
CA ALA A 182 -5.20 -6.72 18.83
C ALA A 182 -4.68 -6.40 17.41
N LEU A 183 -3.86 -5.35 17.25
CA LEU A 183 -3.29 -4.97 15.96
C LEU A 183 -2.24 -5.96 15.43
N ASN A 184 -1.46 -6.59 16.32
CA ASN A 184 -0.54 -7.67 15.91
C ASN A 184 -1.30 -8.92 15.44
N ASP A 185 -2.43 -9.24 16.08
CA ASP A 185 -3.26 -10.38 15.71
C ASP A 185 -4.06 -10.11 14.43
N ASN A 186 -4.56 -8.89 14.26
CA ASN A 186 -5.33 -8.46 13.09
C ASN A 186 -5.10 -6.97 12.77
N PRO A 187 -4.31 -6.64 11.72
CA PRO A 187 -4.04 -5.25 11.35
C PRO A 187 -5.27 -4.51 10.80
N TYR A 188 -6.30 -5.22 10.34
CA TYR A 188 -7.52 -4.62 9.80
C TYR A 188 -8.40 -3.95 10.88
N LEU A 189 -8.09 -4.13 12.17
CA LEU A 189 -8.77 -3.45 13.28
C LEU A 189 -8.44 -1.94 13.40
N ILE A 190 -7.64 -1.40 12.47
CA ILE A 190 -7.37 0.03 12.36
C ILE A 190 -8.49 0.80 11.65
N GLU A 191 -9.40 0.10 10.98
CA GLU A 191 -10.52 0.71 10.25
C GLU A 191 -11.83 0.79 11.08
N GLU A 192 -11.85 0.19 12.27
CA GLU A 192 -12.96 0.27 13.24
C GLU A 192 -12.81 1.47 14.20
#